data_AF-A0ABD4RW24-F1
#
_entry.id   AF-A0ABD4RW24-F1
#
_cell.length_a   1.000
_cell.length_b   1.000
_cell.length_c   1.000
_cell.angle_alpha   90.00
_cell.angle_beta   90.00
_cell.angle_gamma   90.00
#
_symmetry.space_group_name_H-M   'P 1'
#
loop_
_entity.id
_entity.type
_entity.pdbx_description
1 polymer ?
#
loop_
_entity_poly.entity_id
_entity_poly.type
_entity_poly.pdbx_seq_one_letter_code
_entity_poly.pdbx_strand_id
1 'polypeptide(L)' 'MSKTLSKEENYKFTKEQIVNSKKYVNRKDLLNAILKENELYSFSDVEEIIDKFMKGVS' A
#
# COMPACT_ATOMS: atom_id res chain seq x y z
N MET A 1 8.87 23.95 -2.80
CA MET A 1 9.00 22.87 -1.80
C MET A 1 9.38 21.60 -2.54
N SER A 2 10.68 21.32 -2.61
CA SER A 2 11.25 20.19 -3.35
C SER A 2 10.88 18.90 -2.62
N LYS A 3 9.84 18.20 -3.09
CA LYS A 3 9.55 16.84 -2.62
C LYS A 3 10.72 15.99 -3.10
N THR A 4 11.70 15.78 -2.22
CA THR A 4 12.76 14.79 -2.42
C THR A 4 12.07 13.45 -2.65
N LEU A 5 12.01 13.02 -3.92
CA LEU A 5 11.61 11.66 -4.29
C LEU A 5 12.61 10.73 -3.61
N SER A 6 12.26 10.27 -2.41
CA SER A 6 12.88 9.11 -1.81
C SER A 6 12.70 7.98 -2.82
N LYS A 7 13.81 7.30 -3.14
CA LYS A 7 13.89 6.25 -4.16
C LYS A 7 12.76 5.19 -4.02
N GLU A 8 12.19 5.08 -2.83
CA GLU A 8 11.07 4.23 -2.44
C GLU A 8 9.71 4.58 -3.10
N GLU A 9 9.42 5.84 -3.47
CA GLU A 9 8.13 6.21 -4.08
C GLU A 9 7.96 5.67 -5.52
N ASN A 10 9.05 5.34 -6.22
CA ASN A 10 8.98 4.80 -7.58
C ASN A 10 8.88 3.26 -7.62
N TYR A 11 9.20 2.57 -6.53
CA TYR A 11 9.09 1.11 -6.53
C TYR A 11 7.65 0.71 -6.30
N LYS A 12 7.09 0.03 -7.29
CA LYS A 12 5.78 -0.60 -7.17
C LYS A 12 5.94 -2.09 -6.99
N PHE A 13 5.07 -2.64 -6.16
CA PHE A 13 5.08 -4.04 -5.75
C PHE A 13 3.71 -4.66 -6.01
N THR A 14 3.70 -5.97 -6.24
CA THR A 14 2.44 -6.72 -6.34
C THR A 14 1.77 -6.82 -4.98
N LYS A 15 0.46 -7.07 -4.98
CA LYS A 15 -0.31 -7.37 -3.76
C LYS A 15 0.41 -8.41 -2.88
N GLU A 16 0.83 -9.53 -3.47
CA GLU A 16 1.51 -10.61 -2.74
C GLU A 16 2.80 -10.14 -2.05
N GLN A 17 3.60 -9.31 -2.72
CA GLN A 17 4.84 -8.76 -2.15
C GLN A 17 4.55 -7.85 -0.95
N ILE A 18 3.49 -7.04 -1.04
CA ILE A 18 3.11 -6.11 0.03
C ILE A 18 2.51 -6.85 1.22
N VAL A 19 1.56 -7.76 0.98
CA VAL A 19 0.91 -8.58 2.00
C VAL A 19 1.93 -9.44 2.76
N ASN A 20 2.96 -9.95 2.08
CA ASN A 20 4.01 -10.76 2.72
C ASN A 20 5.19 -9.94 3.27
N SER A 21 5.17 -8.62 3.15
CA SER A 21 6.22 -7.77 3.70
C SER A 21 6.18 -7.73 5.24
N LYS A 22 7.35 -7.50 5.84
CA LYS A 22 7.46 -7.32 7.31
C LYS A 22 6.67 -6.09 7.79
N LYS A 23 6.50 -5.07 6.95
CA LYS A 23 5.80 -3.83 7.27
C LYS A 23 4.31 -4.05 7.54
N TYR A 24 3.69 -5.01 6.84
CA TYR A 24 2.25 -5.23 6.89
C TYR A 24 1.83 -6.60 7.42
N VAL A 25 2.70 -7.27 8.19
CA VAL A 25 2.42 -8.60 8.76
C VAL A 25 1.13 -8.64 9.60
N ASN A 26 0.79 -7.54 10.30
CA ASN A 26 -0.43 -7.43 11.11
C ASN A 26 -1.63 -6.86 10.35
N ARG A 27 -1.49 -6.61 9.04
CA ARG A 27 -2.49 -5.96 8.19
C ARG A 27 -2.85 -6.82 6.98
N LYS A 28 -2.44 -8.10 6.96
CA LYS A 28 -2.63 -9.00 5.80
C LYS A 28 -4.09 -9.11 5.39
N ASP A 29 -5.00 -9.32 6.33
CA ASP A 29 -6.43 -9.49 6.03
C ASP A 29 -7.02 -8.21 5.43
N LEU A 30 -6.67 -7.05 6.01
CA LEU A 30 -7.05 -5.75 5.49
C LEU A 30 -6.53 -5.53 4.07
N LEU A 31 -5.23 -5.74 3.86
CA LEU A 31 -4.61 -5.59 2.54
C LEU A 31 -5.20 -6.54 1.51
N ASN A 32 -5.55 -7.77 1.91
CA ASN A 32 -6.20 -8.73 1.04
C ASN A 32 -7.60 -8.30 0.60
N ALA A 33 -8.31 -7.55 1.44
CA ALA A 33 -9.64 -7.01 1.15
C ALA A 33 -9.59 -5.75 0.26
N ILE A 34 -8.57 -4.90 0.41
CA ILE A 34 -8.53 -3.58 -0.26
C ILE A 34 -7.62 -3.52 -1.50
N LEU A 35 -6.61 -4.40 -1.61
CA LEU A 35 -5.69 -4.42 -2.76
C LEU A 35 -6.13 -5.45 -3.81
N LYS A 36 -5.96 -5.08 -5.08
CA LYS A 36 -6.27 -5.93 -6.24
C LYS A 36 -5.03 -6.69 -6.72
N GLU A 37 -5.25 -7.90 -7.22
CA GLU A 37 -4.17 -8.83 -7.62
C GLU A 37 -3.37 -8.35 -8.85
N ASN A 38 -4.03 -7.70 -9.81
CA ASN A 38 -3.42 -7.26 -11.08
C ASN A 38 -2.97 -5.79 -11.06
N GLU A 39 -2.83 -5.20 -9.87
CA GLU A 39 -2.36 -3.83 -9.70
C GLU A 39 -1.03 -3.80 -8.96
N LEU A 40 -0.22 -2.78 -9.26
CA LEU A 40 1.06 -2.54 -8.61
C LEU A 40 0.95 -1.28 -7.75
N TYR A 41 1.40 -1.38 -6.51
CA TYR A 41 1.30 -0.31 -5.52
C TYR A 41 2.66 0.06 -4.98
N SER A 42 2.92 1.35 -4.81
CA SER A 42 3.99 1.83 -3.94
C SER A 42 3.56 1.75 -2.48
N PHE A 43 4.52 1.86 -1.55
CA PHE A 43 4.18 1.95 -0.13
C PHE A 43 3.29 3.15 0.18
N SER A 44 3.50 4.28 -0.50
CA SER A 44 2.66 5.48 -0.33
C SER A 44 1.22 5.22 -0.77
N ASP A 45 1.02 4.54 -1.91
CA ASP A 45 -0.32 4.19 -2.40
C ASP A 45 -1.06 3.31 -1.38
N VAL A 46 -0.37 2.31 -0.82
CA VAL A 46 -0.96 1.40 0.16
C VAL A 46 -1.38 2.13 1.43
N GLU A 47 -0.55 3.02 1.97
CA GLU A 47 -0.91 3.81 3.16
C GLU A 47 -2.13 4.72 2.86
N GLU A 48 -2.21 5.30 1.67
CA GLU A 48 -3.36 6.14 1.28
C GLU A 48 -4.65 5.32 1.15
N ILE A 49 -4.58 4.10 0.58
CA ILE A 49 -5.74 3.20 0.48
C ILE A 49 -6.19 2.75 1.87
N ILE A 50 -5.24 2.41 2.76
CA ILE A 50 -5.55 2.07 4.16
C ILE A 50 -6.23 3.26 4.85
N ASP A 51 -5.68 4.47 4.71
CA ASP A 51 -6.24 5.67 5.35
C ASP A 51 -7.65 5.97 4.85
N LYS A 52 -7.89 5.88 3.54
CA LYS A 52 -9.25 6.02 2.95
C LYS A 52 -10.22 4.98 3.50
N PHE A 53 -9.79 3.72 3.60
CA PHE A 53 -10.60 2.65 4.17
C PHE A 53 -10.93 2.91 5.65
N MET A 54 -9.95 3.30 6.45
CA MET A 54 -10.11 3.53 7.89
C MET A 54 -10.95 4.77 8.20
N LYS A 55 -10.91 5.79 7.35
CA LYS A 55 -11.76 6.99 7.46
C LYS A 55 -13.22 6.72 7.06
N GLY A 56 -13.53 5.56 6.48
CA GLY A 56 -14.88 5.16 6.10
C GLY A 56 -15.52 6.06 5.05
N VAL A 57 -14.70 6.72 4.22
CA VAL A 57 -15.18 7.65 3.20
C VAL A 57 -15.86 6.82 2.10
N SER A 58 -17.19 6.75 2.20
CA SER A 58 -18.12 6.13 1.23
C SER A 58 -18.50 7.13 0.15
#